data_AF-A0A959QCW1-F1
#
_entry.id   AF-A0A959QCW1-F1
#
_cell.length_a   1.000
_cell.length_b   1.000
_cell.length_c   1.000
_cell.angle_alpha   90.00
_cell.angle_beta   90.00
_cell.angle_gamma   90.00
#
_symmetry.space_group_name_H-M   'P 1'
#
loop_
_entity.id
_entity.type
_entity.pdbx_description
1 polymer ?
#
loop_
_entity_poly.entity_id
_entity_poly.type
_entity_poly.pdbx_seq_one_letter_code
_entity_poly.pdbx_strand_id
1 'polypeptide(L)'
;GQKERYWHWSDIVPVDLRFREAVSSAGEIWEKAVRQRCTGEQPLGISISGGLDSRAIVAAFPKERRAPTLFTFGKTRSWDLRLAQRVARQTGWQHHVLLLSGENWLDARWQGVWKTDGFKNLLHLHFSQHQKTIRQWCSINLNGFLGGVAFGGIYASEHPGQRISAAVSAQYLGRFAELDEAGQDFYDLSKVDPYLINNRIRRFSAAGLTEWACLTEQRLPFADHALLEFLYGLPDRYRSGSRLFNAFLLERYPALFNQIPWQRTGLPIRKTLLSKAVMKGKWRQVQQRLGVLPNYTFTDYPAWIRTQESAATFRSLLDPAEAIYPDYVLADLRTKWLEPHLAGRRNFAEQIGRAATLEYWLRRVFNRNADL
;
A
#
# COMPACT_ATOMS: atom_id res chain seq x y z
N GLY A 1 -28.35 -2.40 22.68
CA GLY A 1 -28.81 -2.97 21.41
C GLY A 1 -27.73 -3.85 20.84
N GLN A 2 -28.06 -5.07 20.43
CA GLN A 2 -27.13 -5.96 19.73
C GLN A 2 -26.79 -5.30 18.38
N LYS A 3 -25.50 -5.17 18.08
CA LYS A 3 -25.04 -4.60 16.80
C LYS A 3 -24.98 -5.75 15.79
N GLU A 4 -25.74 -5.65 14.71
CA GLU A 4 -25.68 -6.59 13.59
C GLU A 4 -24.79 -6.05 12.47
N ARG A 5 -24.09 -6.94 11.76
CA ARG A 5 -23.33 -6.56 10.57
C ARG A 5 -24.30 -6.45 9.39
N TYR A 6 -24.25 -5.32 8.68
CA TYR A 6 -25.09 -5.08 7.51
C TYR A 6 -24.55 -5.73 6.22
N TRP A 7 -23.37 -6.35 6.27
CA TRP A 7 -22.69 -6.95 5.12
C TRP A 7 -21.74 -8.08 5.58
N HIS A 8 -21.76 -9.22 4.90
CA HIS A 8 -20.86 -10.36 5.15
C HIS A 8 -20.24 -10.90 3.87
N TRP A 9 -19.01 -11.43 3.97
CA TRP A 9 -18.38 -12.10 2.82
C TRP A 9 -19.08 -13.40 2.43
N SER A 10 -19.74 -14.06 3.40
CA SER A 10 -20.54 -15.26 3.19
C SER A 10 -21.79 -15.01 2.34
N ASP A 11 -22.24 -13.75 2.23
CA ASP A 11 -23.40 -13.38 1.42
C ASP A 11 -23.06 -13.26 -0.07
N ILE A 12 -21.76 -13.30 -0.43
CA ILE A 12 -21.31 -13.15 -1.82
C ILE A 12 -21.64 -14.42 -2.60
N VAL A 13 -22.51 -14.26 -3.59
CA VAL A 13 -22.93 -15.35 -4.47
C VAL A 13 -21.97 -15.55 -5.65
N PRO A 14 -21.79 -16.79 -6.14
CA PRO A 14 -21.02 -17.05 -7.35
C PRO A 14 -21.58 -16.33 -8.58
N VAL A 15 -20.68 -15.79 -9.39
CA VAL A 15 -20.99 -15.12 -10.66
C VAL A 15 -20.60 -16.04 -11.81
N ASP A 16 -21.60 -16.53 -12.55
CA ASP A 16 -21.40 -17.35 -13.73
C ASP A 16 -21.31 -16.48 -14.99
N LEU A 17 -20.10 -16.00 -15.28
CA LEU A 17 -19.80 -15.23 -16.49
C LEU A 17 -18.56 -15.81 -17.17
N ARG A 18 -18.56 -15.79 -18.51
CA ARG A 18 -17.34 -16.06 -19.27
C ARG A 18 -16.36 -14.91 -19.07
N PHE A 19 -15.07 -15.19 -19.28
CA PHE A 19 -14.00 -14.23 -18.97
C PHE A 19 -14.18 -12.88 -19.69
N ARG A 20 -14.60 -12.89 -20.96
CA ARG A 20 -14.84 -11.67 -21.73
C ARG A 20 -16.00 -10.84 -21.16
N GLU A 21 -17.08 -11.49 -20.72
CA GLU A 21 -18.22 -10.82 -20.09
C GLU A 21 -17.80 -10.24 -18.75
N ALA A 22 -17.03 -11.00 -17.96
CA ALA A 22 -16.48 -10.53 -16.70
C ALA A 22 -15.57 -9.30 -16.87
N VAL A 23 -14.79 -9.22 -17.96
CA VAL A 23 -13.97 -8.04 -18.28
C VAL A 23 -14.85 -6.80 -18.54
N SER A 24 -15.93 -6.96 -19.32
CA SER A 24 -16.85 -5.85 -19.60
C SER A 24 -17.53 -5.37 -18.30
N SER A 25 -18.11 -6.29 -17.54
CA SER A 25 -18.82 -5.98 -16.29
C SER A 25 -17.89 -5.38 -15.23
N ALA A 26 -16.65 -5.88 -15.11
CA ALA A 26 -15.65 -5.29 -14.20
C ALA A 26 -15.42 -3.80 -14.51
N GLY A 27 -15.39 -3.43 -15.80
CA GLY A 27 -15.18 -2.04 -16.21
C GLY A 27 -16.35 -1.13 -15.84
N GLU A 28 -17.58 -1.57 -16.10
CA GLU A 28 -18.79 -0.80 -15.74
C GLU A 28 -18.90 -0.59 -14.23
N ILE A 29 -18.68 -1.65 -13.45
CA ILE A 29 -18.71 -1.59 -11.99
C ILE A 29 -17.57 -0.71 -11.46
N TRP A 30 -16.37 -0.81 -12.05
CA TRP A 30 -15.24 0.06 -11.69
C TRP A 30 -15.52 1.54 -11.93
N GLU A 31 -16.06 1.89 -13.10
CA GLU A 31 -16.40 3.28 -13.44
C GLU A 31 -17.46 3.84 -12.49
N LYS A 32 -18.46 3.02 -12.14
CA LYS A 32 -19.47 3.37 -11.12
C LYS A 32 -18.84 3.58 -9.75
N ALA A 33 -17.96 2.67 -9.33
CA ALA A 33 -17.26 2.76 -8.04
C ALA A 33 -16.43 4.06 -7.95
N VAL A 34 -15.63 4.38 -8.98
CA VAL A 34 -14.84 5.62 -9.01
C VAL A 34 -15.76 6.85 -9.00
N ARG A 35 -16.78 6.88 -9.84
CA ARG A 35 -17.76 7.97 -9.91
C ARG A 35 -18.43 8.26 -8.56
N GLN A 36 -18.81 7.23 -7.81
CA GLN A 36 -19.40 7.38 -6.48
C GLN A 36 -18.42 7.95 -5.44
N ARG A 37 -17.11 7.76 -5.63
CA ARG A 37 -16.07 8.38 -4.79
C ARG A 37 -15.73 9.81 -5.23
N CYS A 38 -16.24 10.26 -6.37
CA CYS A 38 -16.04 11.61 -6.89
C CYS A 38 -17.22 12.55 -6.59
N THR A 39 -18.09 12.28 -5.62
CA THR A 39 -19.24 13.15 -5.27
C THR A 39 -18.85 14.35 -4.39
N GLY A 40 -19.72 15.36 -4.29
CA GLY A 40 -19.50 16.60 -3.52
C GLY A 40 -18.92 17.75 -4.36
N GLU A 41 -18.55 18.86 -3.73
CA GLU A 41 -17.91 20.01 -4.40
C GLU A 41 -16.46 20.25 -3.93
N GLN A 42 -16.03 19.50 -2.92
CA GLN A 42 -14.72 19.66 -2.32
C GLN A 42 -13.60 19.37 -3.33
N PRO A 43 -12.45 20.07 -3.24
CA PRO A 43 -11.31 19.79 -4.09
C PRO A 43 -10.83 18.34 -3.94
N LEU A 44 -10.81 17.61 -5.05
CA LEU A 44 -10.38 16.22 -5.13
C LEU A 44 -8.90 16.15 -5.50
N GLY A 45 -8.19 15.23 -4.87
CA GLY A 45 -6.83 14.84 -5.20
C GLY A 45 -6.77 13.36 -5.57
N ILE A 46 -5.74 12.99 -6.33
CA ILE A 46 -5.40 11.59 -6.59
C ILE A 46 -3.91 11.39 -6.34
N SER A 47 -3.59 10.55 -5.37
CA SER A 47 -2.22 10.08 -5.19
C SER A 47 -1.86 9.10 -6.30
N ILE A 48 -0.87 9.46 -7.12
CA ILE A 48 -0.46 8.66 -8.28
C ILE A 48 0.99 8.17 -8.14
N SER A 49 1.24 6.99 -8.69
CA SER A 49 2.54 6.31 -8.77
C SER A 49 2.75 5.73 -10.17
N GLY A 50 3.79 4.91 -10.37
CA GLY A 50 3.93 4.10 -11.59
C GLY A 50 3.08 2.81 -11.60
N GLY A 51 2.29 2.60 -10.54
CA GLY A 51 1.40 1.47 -10.36
C GLY A 51 0.22 1.48 -11.33
N LEU A 52 -0.47 0.35 -11.44
CA LEU A 52 -1.68 0.23 -12.26
C LEU A 52 -2.89 0.81 -11.53
N ASP A 53 -2.99 0.58 -10.22
CA ASP A 53 -4.13 0.93 -9.38
C ASP A 53 -4.45 2.43 -9.42
N SER A 54 -3.47 3.29 -9.14
CA SER A 54 -3.68 4.74 -9.20
C SER A 54 -3.95 5.25 -10.63
N ARG A 55 -3.37 4.61 -11.65
CA ARG A 55 -3.64 4.95 -13.06
C ARG A 55 -5.06 4.57 -13.47
N ALA A 56 -5.60 3.48 -12.94
CA ALA A 56 -6.97 3.06 -13.19
C ALA A 56 -7.97 4.09 -12.65
N ILE A 57 -7.67 4.70 -11.50
CA ILE A 57 -8.48 5.79 -10.94
C ILE A 57 -8.40 7.02 -11.85
N VAL A 58 -7.20 7.41 -12.29
CA VAL A 58 -7.02 8.53 -13.23
C VAL A 58 -7.80 8.31 -14.53
N ALA A 59 -7.73 7.10 -15.09
CA ALA A 59 -8.41 6.76 -16.34
C ALA A 59 -9.95 6.78 -16.22
N ALA A 60 -10.47 6.33 -15.09
CA ALA A 60 -11.91 6.23 -14.83
C ALA A 60 -12.51 7.48 -14.18
N PHE A 61 -11.70 8.52 -13.93
CA PHE A 61 -12.19 9.74 -13.31
C PHE A 61 -13.24 10.41 -14.20
N PRO A 62 -14.43 10.81 -13.67
CA PRO A 62 -15.50 11.35 -14.51
C PRO A 62 -15.10 12.69 -15.14
N LYS A 63 -15.23 12.82 -16.46
CA LYS A 63 -14.77 13.98 -17.24
C LYS A 63 -15.57 15.26 -16.99
N GLU A 64 -16.81 15.11 -16.55
CA GLU A 64 -17.73 16.20 -16.17
C GLU A 64 -17.38 16.83 -14.81
N ARG A 65 -16.48 16.21 -14.04
CA ARG A 65 -16.02 16.73 -12.75
C ARG A 65 -14.84 17.67 -12.96
N ARG A 66 -14.69 18.64 -12.05
CA ARG A 66 -13.47 19.46 -11.99
C ARG A 66 -12.25 18.54 -11.90
N ALA A 67 -11.24 18.83 -12.73
CA ALA A 67 -10.00 18.07 -12.76
C ALA A 67 -9.37 17.98 -11.35
N PRO A 68 -8.96 16.79 -10.89
CA PRO A 68 -8.37 16.62 -9.58
C PRO A 68 -6.91 17.05 -9.60
N THR A 69 -6.38 17.40 -8.43
CA THR A 69 -4.94 17.62 -8.28
C THR A 69 -4.22 16.29 -8.12
N LEU A 70 -3.26 16.02 -8.99
CA LEU A 70 -2.41 14.84 -8.91
C LEU A 70 -1.23 15.12 -8.00
N PHE A 71 -0.79 14.12 -7.24
CA PHE A 71 0.47 14.23 -6.49
C PHE A 71 1.19 12.90 -6.34
N THR A 72 2.52 12.95 -6.28
CA THR A 72 3.40 11.78 -6.14
C THR A 72 4.50 12.06 -5.15
N PHE A 73 4.71 11.14 -4.22
CA PHE A 73 5.85 11.17 -3.32
C PHE A 73 7.02 10.35 -3.86
N GLY A 74 8.23 10.79 -3.56
CA GLY A 74 9.44 10.00 -3.77
C GLY A 74 10.68 10.83 -4.07
N LYS A 75 11.79 10.12 -4.31
CA LYS A 75 13.04 10.71 -4.78
C LYS A 75 12.93 11.17 -6.24
N THR A 76 13.67 12.22 -6.59
CA THR A 76 13.73 12.86 -7.93
C THR A 76 13.93 11.89 -9.09
N ARG A 77 14.68 10.81 -8.87
CA ARG A 77 15.01 9.83 -9.93
C ARG A 77 14.16 8.56 -9.88
N SER A 78 13.17 8.45 -9.01
CA SER A 78 12.38 7.22 -8.84
C SER A 78 11.54 6.85 -10.07
N TRP A 79 11.31 5.56 -10.29
CA TRP A 79 10.43 5.08 -11.37
C TRP A 79 9.00 5.56 -11.17
N ASP A 80 8.50 5.49 -9.93
CA ASP A 80 7.17 5.96 -9.57
C ASP A 80 6.95 7.41 -10.01
N LEU A 81 7.89 8.31 -9.67
CA LEU A 81 7.80 9.72 -10.06
C LEU A 81 7.85 9.92 -11.58
N ARG A 82 8.80 9.26 -12.26
CA ARG A 82 8.94 9.38 -13.73
C ARG A 82 7.68 8.91 -14.47
N LEU A 83 7.07 7.83 -14.00
CA LEU A 83 5.86 7.28 -14.62
C LEU A 83 4.63 8.11 -14.27
N ALA A 84 4.50 8.57 -13.02
CA ALA A 84 3.43 9.48 -12.61
C ALA A 84 3.44 10.79 -13.39
N GLN A 85 4.62 11.39 -13.63
CA GLN A 85 4.74 12.59 -14.47
C GLN A 85 4.29 12.33 -15.92
N ARG A 86 4.52 11.14 -16.47
CA ARG A 86 4.01 10.78 -17.80
C ARG A 86 2.48 10.68 -17.82
N VAL A 87 1.90 10.10 -16.77
CA VAL A 87 0.44 10.03 -16.60
C VAL A 87 -0.14 11.45 -16.53
N ALA A 88 0.42 12.30 -15.66
CA ALA A 88 -0.03 13.69 -15.51
C ALA A 88 0.02 14.47 -16.83
N ARG A 89 1.12 14.37 -17.59
CA ARG A 89 1.25 15.00 -18.91
C ARG A 89 0.19 14.53 -19.91
N GLN A 90 -0.19 13.25 -19.89
CA GLN A 90 -1.25 12.75 -20.77
C GLN A 90 -2.64 13.26 -20.39
N THR A 91 -2.87 13.56 -19.10
CA THR A 91 -4.15 14.14 -18.63
C THR A 91 -4.24 15.66 -18.76
N GLY A 92 -3.11 16.36 -18.76
CA GLY A 92 -3.06 17.82 -18.65
C GLY A 92 -3.41 18.37 -17.27
N TRP A 93 -3.62 17.52 -16.27
CA TRP A 93 -3.97 17.96 -14.91
C TRP A 93 -2.75 18.42 -14.12
N GLN A 94 -3.01 19.30 -13.14
CA GLN A 94 -1.97 19.79 -12.23
C GLN A 94 -1.36 18.62 -11.45
N HIS A 95 -0.02 18.55 -11.44
CA HIS A 95 0.72 17.51 -10.74
C HIS A 95 1.78 18.11 -9.81
N HIS A 96 1.73 17.74 -8.54
CA HIS A 96 2.72 18.11 -7.54
C HIS A 96 3.66 16.95 -7.21
N VAL A 97 4.94 17.28 -7.07
CA VAL A 97 5.97 16.35 -6.64
C VAL A 97 6.30 16.61 -5.18
N LEU A 98 6.16 15.56 -4.36
CA LEU A 98 6.42 15.58 -2.92
C LEU A 98 7.75 14.87 -2.64
N LEU A 99 8.84 15.62 -2.61
CA LEU A 99 10.17 15.03 -2.49
C LEU A 99 10.42 14.45 -1.08
N LEU A 100 11.04 13.26 -1.07
CA LEU A 100 11.58 12.64 0.13
C LEU A 100 13.11 12.54 0.02
N SER A 101 13.82 12.99 1.04
CA SER A 101 15.28 13.00 1.13
C SER A 101 15.76 12.47 2.47
N GLY A 102 17.08 12.30 2.62
CA GLY A 102 17.67 11.94 3.91
C GLY A 102 17.50 13.00 5.00
N GLU A 103 17.14 14.22 4.62
CA GLU A 103 17.00 15.39 5.51
C GLU A 103 15.57 15.60 6.01
N ASN A 104 14.55 15.12 5.27
CA ASN A 104 13.15 15.44 5.58
C ASN A 104 12.27 14.21 5.84
N TRP A 105 12.86 13.01 5.89
CA TRP A 105 12.06 11.80 5.94
C TRP A 105 11.59 11.47 7.36
N LEU A 106 12.29 11.88 8.42
CA LEU A 106 12.12 11.27 9.75
C LEU A 106 11.10 12.02 10.63
N ASP A 107 11.30 13.30 10.88
CA ASP A 107 10.70 14.03 12.01
C ASP A 107 9.18 13.98 12.05
N ALA A 108 8.52 14.25 10.92
CA ALA A 108 7.07 14.27 10.84
C ALA A 108 6.45 12.88 11.13
N ARG A 109 7.21 11.79 10.99
CA ARG A 109 6.71 10.43 11.16
C ARG A 109 6.54 10.03 12.61
N TRP A 110 7.23 10.69 13.55
CA TRP A 110 7.03 10.41 14.98
C TRP A 110 5.58 10.66 15.40
N GLN A 111 5.01 11.78 14.97
CA GLN A 111 3.58 12.04 15.16
C GLN A 111 2.70 11.03 14.44
N GLY A 112 3.12 10.52 13.27
CA GLY A 112 2.43 9.44 12.58
C GLY A 112 2.44 8.12 13.37
N VAL A 113 3.53 7.79 14.07
CA VAL A 113 3.58 6.63 14.97
C VAL A 113 2.54 6.78 16.07
N TRP A 114 2.44 7.95 16.68
CA TRP A 114 1.42 8.24 17.70
C TRP A 114 -0.01 8.14 17.13
N LYS A 115 -0.29 8.79 15.99
CA LYS A 115 -1.60 8.75 15.33
C LYS A 115 -2.04 7.35 14.91
N THR A 116 -1.09 6.43 14.74
CA THR A 116 -1.36 5.02 14.41
C THR A 116 -1.26 4.09 15.59
N ASP A 117 -1.12 4.61 16.81
CA ASP A 117 -1.00 3.85 18.05
C ASP A 117 0.10 2.76 17.95
N GLY A 118 1.23 3.09 17.32
CA GLY A 118 2.35 2.16 17.13
C GLY A 118 2.11 1.05 16.10
N PHE A 119 0.92 0.91 15.52
CA PHE A 119 0.62 -0.18 14.57
C PHE A 119 1.34 -0.04 13.23
N LYS A 120 1.73 1.18 12.82
CA LYS A 120 2.44 1.41 11.56
C LYS A 120 3.93 1.61 11.81
N ASN A 121 4.75 0.73 11.25
CA ASN A 121 6.20 0.92 11.19
C ASN A 121 6.51 2.30 10.56
N LEU A 122 7.36 3.09 11.22
CA LEU A 122 7.62 4.47 10.79
C LEU A 122 8.15 4.55 9.36
N LEU A 123 8.85 3.52 8.86
CA LEU A 123 9.34 3.54 7.49
C LEU A 123 8.21 3.60 6.46
N HIS A 124 6.99 3.18 6.82
CA HIS A 124 5.82 3.15 5.94
C HIS A 124 4.87 4.35 6.14
N LEU A 125 5.25 5.32 6.97
CA LEU A 125 4.54 6.59 7.19
C LEU A 125 5.00 7.68 6.21
N HIS A 126 4.92 7.40 4.91
CA HIS A 126 5.48 8.29 3.88
C HIS A 126 4.76 9.65 3.78
N PHE A 127 3.48 9.69 4.14
CA PHE A 127 2.64 10.88 3.99
C PHE A 127 2.83 11.90 5.09
N SER A 128 3.34 11.49 6.26
CA SER A 128 3.44 12.36 7.45
C SER A 128 4.13 13.69 7.14
N GLN A 129 5.18 13.65 6.30
CA GLN A 129 5.94 14.84 5.90
C GLN A 129 5.12 15.88 5.12
N HIS A 130 4.14 15.43 4.34
CA HIS A 130 3.48 16.26 3.33
C HIS A 130 1.97 16.43 3.58
N GLN A 131 1.43 15.94 4.69
CA GLN A 131 -0.02 15.96 4.93
C GLN A 131 -0.61 17.38 4.88
N LYS A 132 0.05 18.34 5.54
CA LYS A 132 -0.39 19.75 5.57
C LYS A 132 -0.37 20.38 4.18
N THR A 133 0.67 20.11 3.40
CA THR A 133 0.82 20.57 2.02
C THR A 133 -0.25 19.97 1.11
N ILE A 134 -0.49 18.65 1.18
CA ILE A 134 -1.55 17.97 0.42
C ILE A 134 -2.92 18.58 0.77
N ARG A 135 -3.16 18.88 2.03
CA ARG A 135 -4.43 19.47 2.49
C ARG A 135 -4.72 20.85 1.91
N GLN A 136 -3.70 21.60 1.52
CA GLN A 136 -3.86 22.89 0.82
C GLN A 136 -4.38 22.70 -0.61
N TRP A 137 -4.15 21.53 -1.22
CA TRP A 137 -4.54 21.24 -2.60
C TRP A 137 -5.85 20.47 -2.71
N CYS A 138 -6.08 19.51 -1.81
CA CYS A 138 -7.28 18.70 -1.80
C CYS A 138 -7.81 18.45 -0.38
N SER A 139 -9.14 18.43 -0.25
CA SER A 139 -9.81 17.99 0.98
C SER A 139 -10.01 16.48 1.00
N ILE A 140 -10.08 15.86 -0.17
CA ILE A 140 -10.40 14.45 -0.36
C ILE A 140 -9.39 13.85 -1.34
N ASN A 141 -8.80 12.72 -0.98
CA ASN A 141 -7.88 11.98 -1.83
C ASN A 141 -8.47 10.61 -2.24
N LEU A 142 -8.45 10.32 -3.54
CA LEU A 142 -8.69 8.99 -4.07
C LEU A 142 -7.36 8.25 -4.21
N ASN A 143 -7.30 7.01 -3.72
CA ASN A 143 -6.07 6.23 -3.78
C ASN A 143 -6.31 4.75 -4.11
N GLY A 144 -5.22 4.09 -4.51
CA GLY A 144 -5.22 2.70 -4.98
C GLY A 144 -5.19 1.64 -3.88
N PHE A 145 -5.49 1.98 -2.63
CA PHE A 145 -5.51 1.00 -1.54
C PHE A 145 -6.46 -0.15 -1.86
N LEU A 146 -6.09 -1.38 -1.48
CA LEU A 146 -6.79 -2.63 -1.79
C LEU A 146 -6.76 -3.07 -3.26
N GLY A 147 -6.34 -2.25 -4.22
CA GLY A 147 -6.35 -2.59 -5.66
C GLY A 147 -5.60 -3.89 -5.99
N GLY A 148 -4.34 -3.99 -5.56
CA GLY A 148 -3.55 -5.22 -5.73
C GLY A 148 -4.10 -6.48 -5.02
N VAL A 149 -4.99 -6.34 -4.03
CA VAL A 149 -5.64 -7.49 -3.37
C VAL A 149 -6.94 -7.83 -4.11
N ALA A 150 -7.84 -6.86 -4.27
CA ALA A 150 -9.13 -7.03 -4.92
C ALA A 150 -8.97 -7.53 -6.37
N PHE A 151 -8.15 -6.85 -7.18
CA PHE A 151 -7.94 -7.18 -8.59
C PHE A 151 -6.69 -8.01 -8.85
N GLY A 152 -5.66 -7.87 -8.01
CA GLY A 152 -4.38 -8.53 -8.26
C GLY A 152 -4.35 -10.01 -7.93
N GLY A 153 -5.29 -10.49 -7.10
CA GLY A 153 -5.45 -11.91 -6.80
C GLY A 153 -4.20 -12.56 -6.23
N ILE A 154 -3.46 -11.83 -5.38
CA ILE A 154 -2.22 -12.33 -4.76
C ILE A 154 -2.53 -13.60 -3.95
N TYR A 155 -3.53 -13.54 -3.08
CA TYR A 155 -3.91 -14.69 -2.25
C TYR A 155 -4.60 -15.79 -3.04
N ALA A 156 -5.43 -15.43 -4.03
CA ALA A 156 -5.98 -16.38 -4.99
C ALA A 156 -4.90 -17.18 -5.74
N SER A 157 -3.71 -16.61 -5.94
CA SER A 157 -2.58 -17.30 -6.58
C SER A 157 -1.85 -18.25 -5.62
N GLU A 158 -1.88 -17.98 -4.32
CA GLU A 158 -1.24 -18.79 -3.26
C GLU A 158 -2.18 -19.93 -2.79
N HIS A 159 -3.47 -19.65 -2.68
CA HIS A 159 -4.51 -20.53 -2.13
C HIS A 159 -5.79 -20.52 -2.99
N PRO A 160 -5.74 -21.04 -4.23
CA PRO A 160 -6.86 -20.96 -5.16
C PRO A 160 -8.07 -21.78 -4.68
N GLY A 161 -9.24 -21.15 -4.59
CA GLY A 161 -10.50 -21.82 -4.24
C GLY A 161 -10.56 -22.34 -2.81
N GLN A 162 -9.64 -21.93 -1.94
CA GLN A 162 -9.52 -22.42 -0.58
C GLN A 162 -10.18 -21.44 0.39
N ARG A 163 -11.12 -21.93 1.22
CA ARG A 163 -11.60 -21.20 2.41
C ARG A 163 -10.47 -21.11 3.43
N ILE A 164 -10.44 -20.03 4.21
CA ILE A 164 -9.49 -19.93 5.32
C ILE A 164 -9.63 -21.12 6.29
N SER A 165 -8.49 -21.60 6.79
CA SER A 165 -8.38 -22.62 7.84
C SER A 165 -7.32 -22.22 8.87
N ALA A 166 -7.30 -22.88 10.04
CA ALA A 166 -6.27 -22.67 11.05
C ALA A 166 -4.85 -22.89 10.49
N ALA A 167 -4.67 -23.92 9.64
CA ALA A 167 -3.40 -24.20 8.99
C ALA A 167 -2.95 -23.07 8.06
N VAL A 168 -3.86 -22.49 7.27
CA VAL A 168 -3.53 -21.36 6.39
C VAL A 168 -3.29 -20.09 7.22
N SER A 169 -4.11 -19.82 8.25
CA SER A 169 -3.91 -18.68 9.14
C SER A 169 -2.52 -18.72 9.80
N ALA A 170 -2.08 -19.89 10.28
CA ALA A 170 -0.76 -20.08 10.86
C ALA A 170 0.40 -19.75 9.90
N GLN A 171 0.22 -19.89 8.59
CA GLN A 171 1.24 -19.48 7.60
C GLN A 171 1.43 -17.96 7.56
N TYR A 172 0.38 -17.18 7.86
CA TYR A 172 0.43 -15.72 7.82
C TYR A 172 0.69 -15.09 9.19
N LEU A 173 0.15 -15.66 10.27
CA LEU A 173 0.21 -15.12 11.63
C LEU A 173 1.19 -15.86 12.54
N GLY A 174 1.71 -17.02 12.11
CA GLY A 174 2.59 -17.86 12.92
C GLY A 174 1.89 -18.29 14.22
N ARG A 175 2.64 -18.22 15.33
CA ARG A 175 2.12 -18.55 16.68
C ARG A 175 0.91 -17.71 17.12
N PHE A 176 0.66 -16.57 16.48
CA PHE A 176 -0.46 -15.69 16.85
C PHE A 176 -1.77 -16.09 16.16
N ALA A 177 -1.77 -17.11 15.29
CA ALA A 177 -2.99 -17.61 14.67
C ALA A 177 -4.00 -18.15 15.69
N GLU A 178 -3.52 -18.64 16.84
CA GLU A 178 -4.35 -19.13 17.94
C GLU A 178 -5.19 -18.03 18.60
N LEU A 179 -4.79 -16.76 18.46
CA LEU A 179 -5.50 -15.61 19.02
C LEU A 179 -6.60 -15.08 18.10
N ASP A 180 -6.83 -15.72 16.95
CA ASP A 180 -7.74 -15.23 15.93
C ASP A 180 -8.76 -16.31 15.49
N GLU A 181 -9.93 -15.87 15.04
CA GLU A 181 -11.08 -16.74 14.83
C GLU A 181 -11.27 -17.05 13.33
N ALA A 182 -10.31 -17.77 12.74
CA ALA A 182 -10.35 -18.17 11.33
C ALA A 182 -11.56 -19.06 10.97
N GLY A 183 -12.20 -19.67 11.98
CA GLY A 183 -13.37 -20.53 11.79
C GLY A 183 -14.69 -19.78 11.55
N GLN A 184 -14.79 -18.48 11.84
CA GLN A 184 -16.06 -17.73 11.80
C GLN A 184 -16.78 -17.83 10.45
N ASP A 185 -18.12 -17.94 10.52
CA ASP A 185 -19.02 -17.93 9.36
C ASP A 185 -18.89 -16.66 8.52
N PHE A 186 -18.44 -15.56 9.13
CA PHE A 186 -18.14 -14.32 8.42
C PHE A 186 -17.12 -14.49 7.27
N TYR A 187 -16.28 -15.53 7.33
CA TYR A 187 -15.29 -15.86 6.29
C TYR A 187 -15.70 -17.07 5.44
N ASP A 188 -16.98 -17.48 5.47
CA ASP A 188 -17.46 -18.65 4.75
C ASP A 188 -17.60 -18.40 3.24
N LEU A 189 -16.44 -18.33 2.60
CA LEU A 189 -16.28 -18.17 1.17
C LEU A 189 -15.09 -19.04 0.77
N SER A 190 -15.15 -19.69 -0.39
CA SER A 190 -14.05 -20.52 -0.93
C SER A 190 -12.85 -19.69 -1.42
N LYS A 191 -12.41 -18.73 -0.61
CA LYS A 191 -11.34 -17.75 -0.84
C LYS A 191 -10.73 -17.36 0.51
N VAL A 192 -9.41 -17.24 0.57
CA VAL A 192 -8.71 -16.83 1.81
C VAL A 192 -8.67 -15.31 1.98
N ASP A 193 -8.90 -14.53 0.91
CA ASP A 193 -8.76 -13.07 0.95
C ASP A 193 -9.65 -12.41 2.01
N PRO A 194 -10.94 -12.77 2.24
CA PRO A 194 -11.77 -12.18 3.29
C PRO A 194 -11.09 -12.09 4.65
N TYR A 195 -10.47 -13.21 5.06
CA TYR A 195 -9.74 -13.31 6.31
C TYR A 195 -8.52 -12.38 6.34
N LEU A 196 -7.71 -12.40 5.27
CA LEU A 196 -6.49 -11.60 5.19
C LEU A 196 -6.79 -10.10 5.02
N ILE A 197 -7.87 -9.73 4.33
CA ILE A 197 -8.36 -8.36 4.25
C ILE A 197 -8.72 -7.87 5.65
N ASN A 198 -9.48 -8.64 6.40
CA ASN A 198 -9.92 -8.24 7.74
C ASN A 198 -8.79 -8.18 8.76
N ASN A 199 -7.89 -9.16 8.76
CA ASN A 199 -6.89 -9.30 9.81
C ASN A 199 -5.56 -8.62 9.48
N ARG A 200 -5.15 -8.61 8.22
CA ARG A 200 -3.89 -8.00 7.80
C ARG A 200 -4.10 -6.64 7.17
N ILE A 201 -4.98 -6.54 6.17
CA ILE A 201 -5.11 -5.29 5.41
C ILE A 201 -5.78 -4.20 6.27
N ARG A 202 -6.89 -4.51 6.92
CA ARG A 202 -7.63 -3.56 7.75
C ARG A 202 -6.90 -3.21 9.06
N ARG A 203 -6.39 -4.20 9.80
CA ARG A 203 -5.73 -3.94 11.11
C ARG A 203 -4.33 -3.33 10.96
N PHE A 204 -3.58 -3.66 9.91
CA PHE A 204 -2.17 -3.25 9.78
C PHE A 204 -1.91 -2.32 8.59
N SER A 205 -2.31 -2.70 7.38
CA SER A 205 -2.02 -1.87 6.19
C SER A 205 -2.75 -0.54 6.24
N ALA A 206 -4.02 -0.54 6.66
CA ALA A 206 -4.89 0.65 6.71
C ALA A 206 -4.51 1.66 7.79
N ALA A 207 -3.68 1.32 8.78
CA ALA A 207 -3.24 2.27 9.80
C ALA A 207 -2.58 3.52 9.19
N GLY A 208 -1.84 3.36 8.08
CA GLY A 208 -1.30 4.50 7.34
C GLY A 208 -2.35 5.37 6.65
N LEU A 209 -3.52 4.81 6.30
CA LEU A 209 -4.67 5.60 5.82
C LEU A 209 -5.33 6.34 6.97
N THR A 210 -5.45 5.73 8.15
CA THR A 210 -5.99 6.38 9.35
C THR A 210 -5.17 7.61 9.72
N GLU A 211 -3.84 7.51 9.66
CA GLU A 211 -2.93 8.64 9.89
C GLU A 211 -3.18 9.79 8.91
N TRP A 212 -3.42 9.46 7.64
CA TRP A 212 -3.69 10.45 6.60
C TRP A 212 -5.08 11.07 6.72
N ALA A 213 -6.08 10.26 7.11
CA ALA A 213 -7.46 10.68 7.30
C ALA A 213 -7.63 11.77 8.38
N CYS A 214 -6.63 11.98 9.24
CA CYS A 214 -6.62 13.08 10.21
C CYS A 214 -6.70 14.48 9.56
N LEU A 215 -6.21 14.65 8.32
CA LEU A 215 -6.22 15.94 7.63
C LEU A 215 -6.95 15.91 6.29
N THR A 216 -6.83 14.81 5.53
CA THR A 216 -7.40 14.66 4.18
C THR A 216 -8.24 13.39 4.15
N GLU A 217 -9.53 13.51 3.83
CA GLU A 217 -10.43 12.36 3.70
C GLU A 217 -9.90 11.39 2.64
N GLN A 218 -9.95 10.08 2.91
CA GLN A 218 -9.52 9.06 1.98
C GLN A 218 -10.73 8.34 1.40
N ARG A 219 -10.87 8.34 0.07
CA ARG A 219 -11.89 7.59 -0.64
C ARG A 219 -11.27 6.44 -1.41
N LEU A 220 -11.84 5.25 -1.25
CA LEU A 220 -11.23 3.99 -1.68
C LEU A 220 -12.10 3.31 -2.75
N PRO A 221 -11.90 3.57 -4.06
CA PRO A 221 -12.72 2.95 -5.10
C PRO A 221 -12.61 1.43 -5.15
N PHE A 222 -11.42 0.87 -4.87
CA PHE A 222 -11.19 -0.58 -4.86
C PHE A 222 -11.84 -1.32 -3.69
N ALA A 223 -12.35 -0.58 -2.69
CA ALA A 223 -13.09 -1.13 -1.56
C ALA A 223 -14.61 -0.91 -1.70
N ASP A 224 -15.09 -0.64 -2.92
CA ASP A 224 -16.52 -0.57 -3.19
C ASP A 224 -17.19 -1.94 -3.05
N HIS A 225 -18.36 -1.99 -2.39
CA HIS A 225 -19.03 -3.26 -2.08
C HIS A 225 -19.46 -4.00 -3.34
N ALA A 226 -20.07 -3.32 -4.31
CA ALA A 226 -20.50 -3.95 -5.55
C ALA A 226 -19.31 -4.48 -6.36
N LEU A 227 -18.18 -3.74 -6.34
CA LEU A 227 -16.93 -4.21 -6.93
C LEU A 227 -16.38 -5.46 -6.22
N LEU A 228 -16.35 -5.46 -4.89
CA LEU A 228 -15.86 -6.61 -4.12
C LEU A 228 -16.79 -7.82 -4.32
N GLU A 229 -18.10 -7.67 -4.15
CA GLU A 229 -19.09 -8.73 -4.40
C GLU A 229 -18.90 -9.36 -5.78
N PHE A 230 -18.79 -8.53 -6.82
CA PHE A 230 -18.54 -9.03 -8.17
C PHE A 230 -17.22 -9.79 -8.29
N LEU A 231 -16.11 -9.21 -7.84
CA LEU A 231 -14.78 -9.81 -7.96
C LEU A 231 -14.65 -11.11 -7.15
N TYR A 232 -15.30 -11.17 -5.99
CA TYR A 232 -15.28 -12.32 -5.08
C TYR A 232 -16.38 -13.34 -5.40
N GLY A 233 -17.36 -13.01 -6.24
CA GLY A 233 -18.25 -14.00 -6.87
C GLY A 233 -17.59 -14.72 -8.05
N LEU A 234 -16.55 -14.15 -8.66
CA LEU A 234 -15.85 -14.76 -9.80
C LEU A 234 -14.90 -15.91 -9.40
N PRO A 235 -14.59 -16.83 -10.33
CA PRO A 235 -13.53 -17.82 -10.15
C PRO A 235 -12.16 -17.18 -9.89
N ASP A 236 -11.38 -17.71 -8.94
CA ASP A 236 -10.07 -17.15 -8.55
C ASP A 236 -9.07 -17.05 -9.71
N ARG A 237 -9.18 -17.96 -10.68
CA ARG A 237 -8.39 -17.93 -11.92
C ARG A 237 -8.54 -16.64 -12.73
N TYR A 238 -9.61 -15.87 -12.54
CA TYR A 238 -9.80 -14.58 -13.22
C TYR A 238 -8.97 -13.47 -12.57
N ARG A 239 -8.86 -13.46 -11.23
CA ARG A 239 -8.07 -12.46 -10.49
C ARG A 239 -6.58 -12.82 -10.43
N SER A 240 -6.25 -14.10 -10.40
CA SER A 240 -4.88 -14.61 -10.25
C SER A 240 -3.92 -13.96 -11.25
N GLY A 241 -2.79 -13.44 -10.76
CA GLY A 241 -1.81 -12.74 -11.59
C GLY A 241 -2.32 -11.46 -12.26
N SER A 242 -3.34 -10.80 -11.70
CA SER A 242 -3.98 -9.61 -12.25
C SER A 242 -4.59 -9.82 -13.65
N ARG A 243 -5.00 -11.04 -14.01
CA ARG A 243 -5.49 -11.36 -15.37
C ARG A 243 -6.69 -10.52 -15.78
N LEU A 244 -7.76 -10.53 -14.98
CA LEU A 244 -8.96 -9.74 -15.22
C LEU A 244 -8.64 -8.25 -15.26
N PHE A 245 -7.84 -7.77 -14.29
CA PHE A 245 -7.47 -6.36 -14.20
C PHE A 245 -6.73 -5.89 -15.44
N ASN A 246 -5.69 -6.63 -15.87
CA ASN A 246 -4.92 -6.27 -17.06
C ASN A 246 -5.78 -6.27 -18.33
N ALA A 247 -6.66 -7.26 -18.50
CA ALA A 247 -7.55 -7.33 -19.64
C ALA A 247 -8.51 -6.14 -19.68
N PHE A 248 -9.16 -5.84 -18.56
CA PHE A 248 -10.06 -4.69 -18.43
C PHE A 248 -9.35 -3.35 -18.68
N LEU A 249 -8.17 -3.13 -18.09
CA LEU A 249 -7.43 -1.88 -18.27
C LEU A 249 -7.00 -1.66 -19.73
N LEU A 250 -6.64 -2.74 -20.44
CA LEU A 250 -6.28 -2.67 -21.86
C LEU A 250 -7.50 -2.44 -22.75
N GLU A 251 -8.64 -2.99 -22.39
CA GLU A 251 -9.90 -2.85 -23.12
C GLU A 251 -10.51 -1.45 -22.94
N ARG A 252 -10.67 -0.99 -21.69
CA ARG A 252 -11.36 0.27 -21.36
C ARG A 252 -10.45 1.49 -21.47
N TYR A 253 -9.16 1.36 -21.13
CA TYR A 253 -8.26 2.51 -21.01
C TYR A 253 -6.95 2.39 -21.81
N PRO A 254 -7.00 2.02 -23.11
CA PRO A 254 -5.80 1.72 -23.90
C PRO A 254 -4.77 2.85 -23.92
N ALA A 255 -5.19 4.11 -23.84
CA ALA A 255 -4.28 5.28 -23.87
C ALA A 255 -3.22 5.25 -22.75
N LEU A 256 -3.62 4.99 -21.50
CA LEU A 256 -2.70 4.99 -20.36
C LEU A 256 -1.94 3.66 -20.20
N PHE A 257 -2.47 2.54 -20.70
CA PHE A 257 -1.95 1.20 -20.41
C PHE A 257 -1.19 0.54 -21.56
N ASN A 258 -1.37 0.98 -22.81
CA ASN A 258 -0.57 0.52 -23.94
C ASN A 258 0.80 1.19 -24.03
N GLN A 259 0.92 2.43 -23.55
CA GLN A 259 2.10 3.27 -23.76
C GLN A 259 2.96 3.42 -22.50
N ILE A 260 2.34 3.64 -21.34
CA ILE A 260 3.08 3.90 -20.10
C ILE A 260 3.51 2.56 -19.47
N PRO A 261 4.83 2.35 -19.26
CA PRO A 261 5.33 1.15 -18.62
C PRO A 261 4.77 0.91 -17.22
N TRP A 262 4.76 -0.35 -16.79
CA TRP A 262 4.54 -0.68 -15.38
C TRP A 262 5.84 -0.66 -14.61
N GLN A 263 5.87 0.00 -13.44
CA GLN A 263 7.09 0.14 -12.64
C GLN A 263 7.74 -1.19 -12.26
N ARG A 264 6.95 -2.27 -12.13
CA ARG A 264 7.47 -3.60 -11.77
C ARG A 264 8.25 -4.26 -12.91
N THR A 265 7.82 -4.06 -14.16
CA THR A 265 8.38 -4.77 -15.32
C THR A 265 9.22 -3.86 -16.23
N GLY A 266 9.05 -2.55 -16.14
CA GLY A 266 9.64 -1.58 -17.06
C GLY A 266 9.02 -1.62 -18.46
N LEU A 267 7.91 -2.35 -18.67
CA LEU A 267 7.22 -2.49 -19.95
C LEU A 267 5.71 -2.24 -19.81
N PRO A 268 5.03 -1.77 -20.86
CA PRO A 268 3.57 -1.70 -20.88
C PRO A 268 2.94 -3.09 -20.70
N ILE A 269 1.77 -3.15 -20.06
CA ILE A 269 1.17 -4.44 -19.64
C ILE A 269 0.77 -5.33 -20.83
N ARG A 270 0.49 -4.75 -22.00
CA ARG A 270 0.28 -5.49 -23.25
C ARG A 270 1.50 -6.35 -23.64
N LYS A 271 2.72 -5.82 -23.42
CA LYS A 271 3.98 -6.50 -23.77
C LYS A 271 4.42 -7.51 -22.71
N THR A 272 3.94 -7.40 -21.47
CA THR A 272 4.30 -8.33 -20.39
C THR A 272 3.59 -9.67 -20.45
N LEU A 273 2.54 -9.81 -21.28
CA LEU A 273 1.93 -11.11 -21.59
C LEU A 273 2.93 -12.07 -22.28
N LEU A 274 3.99 -11.54 -22.90
CA LEU A 274 5.10 -12.31 -23.46
C LEU A 274 6.15 -12.59 -22.36
N SER A 275 6.18 -13.83 -21.87
CA SER A 275 6.88 -14.31 -20.66
C SER A 275 8.36 -13.93 -20.51
N LYS A 276 9.12 -13.81 -21.61
CA LYS A 276 10.56 -13.49 -21.58
C LYS A 276 10.88 -12.12 -20.98
N ALA A 277 9.93 -11.17 -21.07
CA ALA A 277 10.14 -9.79 -20.64
C ALA A 277 10.05 -9.62 -19.10
N VAL A 278 9.21 -10.41 -18.44
CA VAL A 278 9.04 -10.42 -16.98
C VAL A 278 10.29 -10.92 -16.28
N MET A 279 10.95 -11.94 -16.85
CA MET A 279 12.23 -12.45 -16.36
C MET A 279 13.30 -11.35 -16.36
N LYS A 280 13.43 -10.59 -17.46
CA LYS A 280 14.38 -9.47 -17.57
C LYS A 280 14.11 -8.35 -16.55
N GLY A 281 12.84 -8.08 -16.24
CA GLY A 281 12.44 -7.13 -15.19
C GLY A 281 12.84 -7.60 -13.78
N LYS A 282 12.64 -8.89 -13.46
CA LYS A 282 13.09 -9.49 -12.19
C LYS A 282 14.62 -9.45 -12.07
N TRP A 283 15.35 -9.79 -13.12
CA TRP A 283 16.82 -9.70 -13.16
C TRP A 283 17.33 -8.27 -12.92
N ARG A 284 16.68 -7.26 -13.51
CA ARG A 284 17.00 -5.85 -13.21
C ARG A 284 16.76 -5.47 -11.76
N GLN A 285 15.69 -5.95 -11.13
CA GLN A 285 15.43 -5.70 -9.70
C GLN A 285 16.50 -6.36 -8.81
N VAL A 286 16.95 -7.56 -9.17
CA VAL A 286 18.08 -8.22 -8.49
C VAL A 286 19.36 -7.41 -8.65
N GLN A 287 19.68 -6.96 -9.86
CA GLN A 287 20.85 -6.10 -10.12
C GLN A 287 20.80 -4.76 -9.35
N GLN A 288 19.61 -4.17 -9.19
CA GLN A 288 19.42 -2.98 -8.34
C GLN A 288 19.64 -3.29 -6.86
N ARG A 289 19.14 -4.43 -6.36
CA ARG A 289 19.37 -4.88 -4.97
C ARG A 289 20.85 -5.17 -4.70
N LEU A 290 21.59 -5.64 -5.71
CA LEU A 290 23.03 -5.91 -5.65
C LEU A 290 23.88 -4.65 -5.91
N GLY A 291 23.28 -3.47 -6.13
CA GLY A 291 24.00 -2.22 -6.34
C GLY A 291 24.65 -2.07 -7.73
N VAL A 292 24.42 -3.01 -8.65
CA VAL A 292 24.95 -3.00 -10.03
C VAL A 292 24.22 -1.96 -10.89
N LEU A 293 22.97 -1.66 -10.57
CA LEU A 293 22.17 -0.62 -11.23
C LEU A 293 21.69 0.42 -10.21
N PRO A 294 21.48 1.69 -10.64
CA PRO A 294 20.99 2.74 -9.75
C PRO A 294 19.68 2.34 -9.06
N ASN A 295 19.55 2.66 -7.77
CA ASN A 295 18.32 2.38 -7.02
C ASN A 295 17.22 3.39 -7.42
N TYR A 296 16.21 2.90 -8.14
CA TYR A 296 15.09 3.72 -8.62
C TYR A 296 13.85 3.64 -7.72
N THR A 297 13.97 3.11 -6.50
CA THR A 297 12.89 3.15 -5.51
C THR A 297 12.55 4.59 -5.12
N PHE A 298 11.32 4.79 -4.66
CA PHE A 298 10.85 6.10 -4.23
C PHE A 298 11.48 6.57 -2.90
N THR A 299 12.13 5.68 -2.13
CA THR A 299 12.83 5.99 -0.86
C THR A 299 14.23 5.36 -0.80
N ASP A 300 15.05 5.79 0.17
CA ASP A 300 16.36 5.19 0.45
C ASP A 300 16.62 4.98 1.95
N TYR A 301 15.67 4.39 2.68
CA TYR A 301 15.80 4.21 4.13
C TYR A 301 17.12 3.61 4.59
N PRO A 302 17.69 2.58 3.93
CA PRO A 302 18.99 2.06 4.34
C PRO A 302 20.09 3.12 4.31
N ALA A 303 20.11 4.00 3.31
CA ALA A 303 21.08 5.09 3.24
C ALA A 303 20.72 6.22 4.22
N TRP A 304 19.45 6.57 4.31
CA TRP A 304 18.96 7.67 5.14
C TRP A 304 19.11 7.40 6.64
N ILE A 305 18.94 6.15 7.10
CA ILE A 305 19.22 5.76 8.49
C ILE A 305 20.71 5.94 8.84
N ARG A 306 21.61 5.88 7.86
CA ARG A 306 23.06 6.05 8.05
C ARG A 306 23.52 7.51 8.00
N THR A 307 22.63 8.48 7.74
CA THR A 307 23.01 9.89 7.88
C THR A 307 23.35 10.17 9.34
N GLN A 308 24.26 11.12 9.57
CA GLN A 308 24.74 11.44 10.92
C GLN A 308 23.58 11.76 11.87
N GLU A 309 22.64 12.57 11.42
CA GLU A 309 21.46 12.98 12.17
C GLU A 309 20.54 11.79 12.50
N SER A 310 20.07 11.05 11.50
CA SER A 310 19.18 9.89 11.73
C SER A 310 19.86 8.81 12.59
N ALA A 311 21.15 8.54 12.36
CA ALA A 311 21.90 7.58 13.15
C ALA A 311 22.01 8.00 14.62
N ALA A 312 22.22 9.29 14.90
CA ALA A 312 22.24 9.83 16.26
C ALA A 312 20.87 9.66 16.95
N THR A 313 19.78 10.01 16.25
CA THR A 313 18.41 9.83 16.75
C THR A 313 18.12 8.38 17.11
N PHE A 314 18.42 7.43 16.20
CA PHE A 314 18.17 6.01 16.47
C PHE A 314 19.06 5.44 17.58
N ARG A 315 20.30 5.90 17.72
CA ARG A 315 21.20 5.46 18.81
C ARG A 315 20.70 5.91 20.17
N SER A 316 20.24 7.17 20.26
CA SER A 316 19.65 7.72 21.48
C SER A 316 18.33 7.03 21.83
N LEU A 317 17.45 6.84 20.84
CA LEU A 317 16.15 6.20 21.04
C LEU A 317 16.30 4.75 21.51
N LEU A 318 17.20 3.99 20.89
CA LEU A 318 17.36 2.55 21.16
C LEU A 318 18.44 2.24 22.20
N ASP A 319 18.93 3.23 22.95
CA ASP A 319 19.87 3.01 24.04
C ASP A 319 19.22 2.19 25.18
N PRO A 320 19.67 0.96 25.46
CA PRO A 320 19.05 0.12 26.49
C PRO A 320 19.06 0.73 27.90
N ALA A 321 19.96 1.68 28.19
CA ALA A 321 20.00 2.36 29.48
C ALA A 321 18.83 3.33 29.70
N GLU A 322 18.30 3.91 28.61
CA GLU A 322 17.26 4.95 28.64
C GLU A 322 15.93 4.47 28.05
N ALA A 323 15.95 3.41 27.25
CA ALA A 323 14.80 2.87 26.54
C ALA A 323 13.87 2.04 27.44
N ILE A 324 12.60 1.91 27.03
CA ILE A 324 11.57 1.12 27.73
C ILE A 324 11.41 -0.27 27.11
N TYR A 325 11.70 -0.44 25.81
CA TYR A 325 11.56 -1.72 25.13
C TYR A 325 12.24 -2.93 25.82
N PRO A 326 13.35 -2.80 26.60
CA PRO A 326 13.94 -3.93 27.30
C PRO A 326 12.99 -4.63 28.28
N ASP A 327 11.98 -3.94 28.81
CA ASP A 327 10.95 -4.52 29.69
C ASP A 327 10.04 -5.52 28.95
N TYR A 328 9.98 -5.43 27.62
CA TYR A 328 9.06 -6.20 26.77
C TYR A 328 9.78 -7.11 25.77
N VAL A 329 11.07 -6.86 25.54
CA VAL A 329 11.87 -7.55 24.52
C VAL A 329 13.20 -7.98 25.12
N LEU A 330 13.42 -9.29 25.20
CA LEU A 330 14.63 -9.91 25.78
C LEU A 330 15.94 -9.62 25.03
N ALA A 331 15.89 -8.91 23.91
CA ALA A 331 17.06 -8.66 23.08
C ALA A 331 17.31 -7.15 22.98
N ASP A 332 18.58 -6.75 23.13
CA ASP A 332 19.03 -5.39 22.81
C ASP A 332 18.88 -5.15 21.30
N LEU A 333 17.91 -4.30 20.96
CA LEU A 333 17.55 -4.02 19.57
C LEU A 333 18.58 -3.13 18.87
N ARG A 334 19.35 -2.34 19.63
CA ARG A 334 20.43 -1.50 19.10
C ARG A 334 21.59 -2.35 18.62
N THR A 335 22.12 -3.24 19.46
CA THR A 335 23.25 -4.11 19.06
C THR A 335 22.82 -5.18 18.06
N LYS A 336 21.57 -5.65 18.12
CA LYS A 336 21.04 -6.66 17.19
C LYS A 336 20.82 -6.11 15.78
N TRP A 337 20.32 -4.88 15.63
CA TRP A 337 19.90 -4.35 14.32
C TRP A 337 20.54 -3.02 13.94
N LEU A 338 20.59 -2.04 14.85
CA LEU A 338 21.08 -0.69 14.51
C LEU A 338 22.58 -0.67 14.22
N GLU A 339 23.43 -1.08 15.16
CA GLU A 339 24.90 -0.98 14.98
C GLU A 339 25.40 -1.83 13.80
N PRO A 340 24.94 -3.09 13.58
CA PRO A 340 25.28 -3.84 12.39
C PRO A 340 24.84 -3.17 11.08
N HIS A 341 23.74 -2.42 11.10
CA HIS A 341 23.26 -1.67 9.94
C HIS A 341 24.16 -0.47 9.63
N LEU A 342 24.49 0.31 10.66
CA LEU A 342 25.36 1.47 10.56
C LEU A 342 26.77 1.08 10.12
N ALA A 343 27.27 -0.06 10.60
CA ALA A 343 28.55 -0.65 10.17
C ALA A 343 28.52 -1.26 8.75
N GLY A 344 27.39 -1.20 8.04
CA GLY A 344 27.27 -1.70 6.66
C GLY A 344 27.24 -3.23 6.53
N ARG A 345 27.17 -3.98 7.64
CA ARG A 345 27.22 -5.46 7.62
C ARG A 345 25.99 -6.06 6.92
N ARG A 346 24.80 -5.50 7.19
CA ARG A 346 23.53 -5.93 6.58
C ARG A 346 22.48 -4.82 6.61
N ASN A 347 21.52 -4.88 5.69
CA ASN A 347 20.36 -4.00 5.73
C ASN A 347 19.33 -4.47 6.78
N PHE A 348 19.11 -3.66 7.82
CA PHE A 348 18.13 -3.87 8.88
C PHE A 348 17.11 -2.73 8.98
N ALA A 349 16.93 -1.93 7.92
CA ALA A 349 16.07 -0.74 7.96
C ALA A 349 14.65 -1.05 8.46
N GLU A 350 14.01 -2.11 7.98
CA GLU A 350 12.67 -2.52 8.43
C GLU A 350 12.62 -2.85 9.92
N GLN A 351 13.63 -3.53 10.43
CA GLN A 351 13.72 -3.92 11.83
C GLN A 351 13.98 -2.72 12.74
N ILE A 352 14.90 -1.83 12.34
CA ILE A 352 15.17 -0.56 13.03
C ILE A 352 13.90 0.28 13.07
N GLY A 353 13.17 0.34 11.96
CA GLY A 353 11.87 1.00 11.88
C GLY A 353 10.89 0.46 12.93
N ARG A 354 10.71 -0.86 12.98
CA ARG A 354 9.80 -1.47 13.98
C ARG A 354 10.25 -1.22 15.42
N ALA A 355 11.56 -1.34 15.69
CA ALA A 355 12.12 -1.08 17.02
C ALA A 355 11.88 0.36 17.47
N ALA A 356 12.16 1.33 16.59
CA ALA A 356 11.96 2.74 16.85
C ALA A 356 10.47 3.10 17.00
N THR A 357 9.59 2.49 16.19
CA THR A 357 8.13 2.63 16.34
C THR A 357 7.67 2.16 17.71
N LEU A 358 8.10 0.97 18.14
CA LEU A 358 7.76 0.41 19.44
C LEU A 358 8.24 1.32 20.57
N GLU A 359 9.53 1.67 20.57
CA GLU A 359 10.14 2.45 21.63
C GLU A 359 9.55 3.87 21.73
N TYR A 360 9.36 4.54 20.59
CA TYR A 360 8.70 5.85 20.59
C TYR A 360 7.29 5.77 21.16
N TRP A 361 6.51 4.76 20.77
CA TRP A 361 5.16 4.57 21.30
C TRP A 361 5.18 4.29 22.81
N LEU A 362 6.08 3.43 23.31
CA LEU A 362 6.24 3.16 24.74
C LEU A 362 6.55 4.44 25.54
N ARG A 363 7.50 5.27 25.07
CA ARG A 363 7.83 6.55 25.72
C ARG A 363 6.62 7.48 25.80
N ARG A 364 5.81 7.56 24.73
CA ARG A 364 4.57 8.35 24.71
C ARG A 364 3.53 7.81 25.69
N VAL A 365 3.33 6.50 25.74
CA VAL A 365 2.34 5.86 26.63
C VAL A 365 2.72 6.05 28.11
N PHE A 366 4.00 5.91 28.43
CA PHE A 366 4.50 6.00 29.80
C PHE A 366 5.02 7.40 30.19
N ASN A 367 4.72 8.44 29.38
CA ASN A 367 5.07 9.85 29.62
C ASN A 367 6.56 10.12 29.94
N ARG A 368 7.49 9.27 29.49
CA ARG A 368 8.93 9.57 29.58
C ARG A 368 9.34 10.40 28.37
N ASN A 369 9.82 11.64 28.59
CA ASN A 369 10.44 12.57 27.63
C ASN A 369 10.29 12.14 26.16
N ALA A 370 9.12 12.44 25.60
CA ALA A 370 8.77 12.06 24.24
C ALA A 370 9.23 13.07 23.18
N ASP A 371 9.89 14.13 23.60
CA ASP A 371 10.51 15.11 22.72
C ASP A 371 11.86 14.54 22.29
N LEU A 372 11.90 14.06 21.05
CA LEU A 372 13.09 13.49 20.38
C LEU A 372 13.87 14.56 19.62
#